data_AF-F5RH17-F1
#
_entry.id   AF-F5RH17-F1
#
_cell.length_a   1.000
_cell.length_b   1.000
_cell.length_c   1.000
_cell.angle_alpha   90.00
_cell.angle_beta   90.00
_cell.angle_gamma   90.00
#
_symmetry.space_group_name_H-M   'P 1'
#
loop_
_entity.id
_entity.type
_entity.pdbx_description
1 polymer ?
#
loop_
_entity_poly.entity_id
_entity_poly.type
_entity_poly.pdbx_seq_one_letter_code
_entity_poly.pdbx_strand_id
1 'polypeptide(L)'
;MSTTVAHRESRPPHPLFVLLVAALLPGMGQVLNGMLTRAWIMLFFALSLGVITWHLTTPEHSFVGRHAGGFFVYAVMVMDAYVWARYRHTLARVRAGQR
;
A
#
# COMPACT_ATOMS: atom_id res chain seq x y z
N MET A 1 -13.23 19.27 35.85
CA MET A 1 -13.17 20.08 34.62
C MET A 1 -12.80 19.14 33.49
N SER A 2 -13.79 18.47 32.91
CA SER A 2 -13.61 17.41 31.91
C SER A 2 -13.49 18.03 30.53
N THR A 3 -12.30 17.99 29.94
CA THR A 3 -12.07 18.41 28.57
C THR A 3 -12.63 17.35 27.61
N THR A 4 -13.79 17.62 27.03
CA THR A 4 -14.34 16.85 25.92
C THR A 4 -13.43 17.05 24.70
N VAL A 5 -12.46 16.15 24.50
CA VAL A 5 -11.65 16.12 23.28
C VAL A 5 -12.59 15.69 22.16
N ALA A 6 -12.95 16.63 21.28
CA ALA A 6 -13.71 16.34 20.08
C ALA A 6 -12.89 15.38 19.20
N HIS A 7 -13.20 14.09 19.25
CA HIS A 7 -12.58 13.09 18.39
C HIS A 7 -13.04 13.39 16.96
N ARG A 8 -12.21 14.08 16.16
CA ARG A 8 -12.48 14.19 14.72
C ARG A 8 -12.50 12.77 14.17
N GLU A 9 -13.70 12.27 13.90
CA GLU A 9 -13.93 11.00 13.24
C GLU A 9 -13.41 11.15 11.80
N SER A 10 -12.11 10.86 11.65
CA SER A 10 -11.41 11.02 10.38
C SER A 10 -11.96 9.97 9.43
N ARG A 11 -12.75 10.42 8.45
CA ARG A 11 -13.34 9.53 7.44
C ARG A 11 -12.21 8.75 6.76
N PRO A 12 -12.35 7.42 6.58
CA PRO A 12 -11.35 6.64 5.87
C PRO A 12 -11.18 7.19 4.44
N PRO A 13 -9.95 7.27 3.93
CA PRO A 13 -9.69 7.79 2.58
C PRO A 13 -10.42 6.96 1.53
N HIS A 14 -10.82 7.61 0.43
CA HIS A 14 -11.52 6.93 -0.66
C HIS A 14 -10.61 5.87 -1.31
N PRO A 15 -11.08 4.64 -1.57
CA PRO A 15 -10.22 3.56 -2.07
C PRO A 15 -9.49 3.87 -3.39
N LEU A 16 -10.12 4.61 -4.30
CA LEU A 16 -9.48 5.01 -5.57
C LEU A 16 -8.34 6.02 -5.35
N PHE A 17 -8.45 6.89 -4.35
CA PHE A 17 -7.37 7.82 -4.02
C PHE A 17 -6.15 7.07 -3.46
N VAL A 18 -6.39 6.09 -2.58
CA VAL A 18 -5.32 5.23 -2.06
C VAL A 18 -4.66 4.43 -3.19
N LEU A 19 -5.44 3.90 -4.13
CA LEU A 19 -4.92 3.20 -5.31
C LEU A 19 -4.01 4.10 -6.16
N LEU A 20 -4.46 5.33 -6.46
CA LEU A 20 -3.67 6.29 -7.24
C LEU A 20 -2.35 6.62 -6.55
N VAL A 21 -2.38 6.87 -5.25
CA VAL A 21 -1.15 7.14 -4.47
C VAL A 21 -0.23 5.91 -4.42
N ALA A 22 -0.78 4.71 -4.22
CA ALA A 22 0.00 3.48 -4.19
C ALA A 22 0.68 3.19 -5.54
N ALA A 23 0.02 3.51 -6.66
CA ALA A 23 0.54 3.32 -8.01
C ALA A 23 1.63 4.32 -8.40
N LEU A 24 1.67 5.50 -7.76
CA LEU A 24 2.68 6.53 -8.01
C LEU A 24 3.86 6.45 -7.03
N LEU A 25 3.59 6.09 -5.78
CA LEU A 25 4.56 6.17 -4.69
C LEU A 25 4.61 4.84 -3.92
N PRO A 26 5.72 4.08 -4.02
CA PRO A 26 5.85 2.82 -3.31
C PRO A 26 5.69 3.00 -1.79
N GLY A 27 4.81 2.19 -1.19
CA GLY A 27 4.55 2.14 0.25
C GLY A 27 3.57 3.20 0.75
N MET A 28 3.29 4.25 -0.03
CA MET A 28 2.45 5.36 0.45
C MET A 28 0.97 4.99 0.57
N GLY A 29 0.48 4.03 -0.23
CA GLY A 29 -0.87 3.49 -0.06
C GLY A 29 -1.09 2.84 1.31
N GLN A 30 -0.08 2.13 1.81
CA GLN A 30 -0.07 1.55 3.16
C GLN A 30 0.02 2.63 4.24
N VAL A 31 0.82 3.69 4.02
CA VAL A 31 0.92 4.83 4.94
C VAL A 31 -0.42 5.55 5.06
N LEU A 32 -1.13 5.78 3.95
CA LEU A 32 -2.49 6.37 3.98
C LEU A 32 -3.51 5.49 4.70
N ASN A 33 -3.28 4.17 4.70
CA ASN A 33 -4.03 3.23 5.50
C ASN A 33 -3.49 3.09 6.95
N GLY A 34 -2.55 3.92 7.40
CA GLY A 34 -1.97 3.83 8.75
C GLY A 34 -1.23 2.50 9.01
N MET A 35 -0.71 1.85 7.97
CA MET A 35 0.01 0.58 8.03
C MET A 35 1.52 0.78 7.75
N LEU A 36 2.17 1.68 8.49
CA LEU A 36 3.56 2.10 8.23
C LEU A 36 4.55 0.93 8.27
N THR A 37 4.48 0.06 9.28
CA THR A 37 5.36 -1.12 9.38
C THR A 37 5.26 -2.00 8.14
N ARG A 38 4.05 -2.13 7.58
CA ARG A 38 3.81 -2.95 6.40
C ARG A 38 4.38 -2.33 5.13
N ALA A 39 4.29 -1.00 5.01
CA ALA A 39 4.94 -0.25 3.94
C ALA A 39 6.45 -0.54 3.89
N TRP A 40 7.10 -0.48 5.05
CA TRP A 40 8.54 -0.74 5.17
C TRP A 40 8.91 -2.18 4.84
N ILE A 41 8.16 -3.16 5.34
CA ILE A 41 8.39 -4.57 5.03
C ILE A 41 8.31 -4.81 3.52
N MET A 42 7.24 -4.32 2.87
CA MET A 42 7.06 -4.50 1.43
C MET A 42 8.14 -3.78 0.62
N LEU A 43 8.52 -2.57 1.01
CA LEU A 43 9.60 -1.83 0.35
C LEU A 43 10.93 -2.58 0.46
N PHE A 44 11.26 -3.10 1.64
CA PHE A 44 12.44 -3.92 1.85
C PHE A 44 12.44 -5.17 0.97
N PHE A 45 11.31 -5.88 0.88
CA PHE A 45 11.20 -7.04 -0.01
C PHE A 45 11.30 -6.67 -1.49
N ALA A 46 10.69 -5.56 -1.92
CA ALA A 46 10.77 -5.11 -3.31
C ALA A 46 12.22 -4.80 -3.71
N LEU A 47 12.96 -4.11 -2.84
CA LEU A 47 14.39 -3.83 -3.07
C LEU A 47 15.23 -5.11 -3.04
N SER A 48 15.03 -5.97 -2.04
CA SER A 48 15.78 -7.22 -1.89
C SER A 48 15.56 -8.16 -3.07
N LEU A 49 14.30 -8.41 -3.46
CA LEU A 49 13.98 -9.23 -4.63
C LEU A 49 14.42 -8.57 -5.93
N GLY A 50 14.37 -7.23 -6.04
CA GLY A 50 14.91 -6.50 -7.18
C GLY A 50 16.40 -6.77 -7.36
N VAL A 51 17.18 -6.65 -6.28
CA VAL A 51 18.63 -6.94 -6.27
C VAL A 51 18.92 -8.41 -6.56
N ILE A 52 18.18 -9.34 -5.94
CA ILE A 52 18.34 -10.77 -6.21
C ILE A 52 18.07 -11.07 -7.69
N THR A 53 16.98 -10.55 -8.26
CA THR A 53 16.66 -10.76 -9.68
C THR A 53 17.75 -10.17 -10.58
N TRP A 54 18.27 -9.00 -10.23
CA TRP A 54 19.35 -8.36 -10.98
C TRP A 54 20.62 -9.22 -11.02
N HIS A 55 20.97 -9.86 -9.90
CA HIS A 55 22.13 -10.76 -9.81
C HIS A 55 21.91 -12.11 -10.50
N LEU A 56 20.67 -12.59 -10.59
CA LEU A 56 20.34 -13.85 -11.25
C LEU A 56 20.13 -13.70 -12.75
N THR A 57 20.05 -12.47 -13.27
CA THR A 57 19.79 -12.19 -14.68
C THR A 57 21.04 -11.74 -15.41
N THR A 58 21.13 -12.09 -16.69
CA THR A 58 22.17 -11.63 -17.61
C THR A 58 21.81 -10.25 -18.22
N PRO A 59 22.80 -9.55 -18.82
CA PRO A 59 22.56 -8.32 -19.56
C PRO A 59 21.63 -8.46 -20.78
N GLU A 60 21.42 -9.68 -21.28
CA GLU A 60 20.52 -9.94 -22.41
C GLU A 60 19.04 -9.89 -22.03
N HIS A 61 18.73 -9.99 -20.73
CA HIS A 61 17.37 -9.80 -20.26
C HIS A 61 16.96 -8.33 -20.28
N SER A 62 15.69 -8.09 -20.59
CA SER A 62 15.10 -6.74 -20.57
C SER A 62 15.21 -6.09 -19.19
N PHE A 63 15.18 -4.76 -19.15
CA PHE A 63 15.20 -4.00 -17.89
C PHE A 63 14.16 -4.47 -16.87
N VAL A 64 12.94 -4.76 -17.35
CA VAL A 64 11.85 -5.30 -16.52
C VAL A 64 12.16 -6.71 -16.04
N GLY A 65 12.70 -7.57 -16.90
CA GLY A 65 13.13 -8.92 -16.53
C GLY A 65 14.20 -8.93 -15.45
N ARG A 66 15.18 -8.02 -15.54
CA ARG A 66 16.26 -7.87 -14.55
C ARG A 66 15.77 -7.38 -13.18
N HIS A 67 14.62 -6.74 -13.11
CA HIS A 67 14.02 -6.25 -11.86
C HIS A 67 12.68 -6.93 -11.54
N ALA A 68 12.38 -8.09 -12.15
CA ALA A 68 11.07 -8.71 -12.09
C ALA A 68 10.60 -8.97 -10.63
N GLY A 69 11.50 -9.38 -9.74
CA GLY A 69 11.17 -9.57 -8.33
C GLY A 69 10.73 -8.28 -7.63
N GLY A 70 11.38 -7.15 -7.92
CA GLY A 70 10.98 -5.85 -7.37
C GLY A 70 9.63 -5.38 -7.92
N PHE A 71 9.42 -5.52 -9.24
CA PHE A 71 8.14 -5.22 -9.88
C PHE A 71 7.00 -6.09 -9.38
N PHE A 72 7.26 -7.37 -9.13
CA PHE A 72 6.29 -8.30 -8.57
C PHE A 72 5.82 -7.84 -7.18
N VAL A 73 6.75 -7.55 -6.26
CA VAL A 73 6.40 -7.07 -4.93
C VAL A 73 5.71 -5.71 -5.01
N TYR A 74 6.12 -4.82 -5.92
CA TYR A 74 5.45 -3.55 -6.15
C TYR A 74 3.98 -3.73 -6.55
N ALA A 75 3.69 -4.62 -7.49
CA ALA A 75 2.31 -4.91 -7.91
C ALA A 75 1.46 -5.47 -6.74
N VAL A 76 2.03 -6.39 -5.96
CA VAL A 76 1.39 -6.92 -4.74
C VAL A 76 1.12 -5.79 -3.75
N MET A 77 2.08 -4.87 -3.56
CA MET A 77 1.95 -3.73 -2.65
C MET A 77 0.85 -2.76 -3.09
N VAL A 78 0.68 -2.50 -4.39
CA VAL A 78 -0.42 -1.66 -4.90
C VAL A 78 -1.78 -2.33 -4.67
N MET A 79 -1.91 -3.60 -5.04
CA MET A 79 -3.14 -4.37 -4.85
C MET A 79 -3.55 -4.39 -3.36
N ASP A 80 -2.57 -4.63 -2.51
CA ASP A 80 -2.76 -4.69 -1.07
C ASP A 80 -3.30 -3.38 -0.48
N ALA A 81 -2.72 -2.24 -0.85
CA ALA A 81 -3.16 -0.93 -0.38
C ALA A 81 -4.62 -0.66 -0.75
N TYR A 82 -5.03 -1.05 -1.96
CA TYR A 82 -6.41 -0.89 -2.43
C TYR A 82 -7.39 -1.80 -1.68
N VAL A 83 -7.05 -3.09 -1.49
CA VAL A 83 -7.91 -4.04 -0.76
C VAL A 83 -8.19 -3.55 0.65
N TRP A 84 -7.16 -3.08 1.36
CA TRP A 84 -7.34 -2.52 2.71
C TRP A 84 -8.16 -1.24 2.74
N ALA A 85 -7.93 -0.33 1.79
CA ALA A 85 -8.73 0.89 1.68
C ALA A 85 -10.20 0.55 1.41
N ARG A 86 -10.48 -0.38 0.51
CA ARG A 86 -11.84 -0.83 0.18
C ARG A 86 -12.51 -1.51 1.37
N TYR A 87 -11.80 -2.35 2.09
CA TYR A 87 -12.29 -3.00 3.30
C TYR A 87 -12.72 -1.97 4.34
N ARG A 88 -11.85 -1.03 4.69
CA ARG A 88 -12.14 0.01 5.69
C ARG A 88 -13.27 0.95 5.27
N HIS A 89 -13.30 1.33 4.00
CA HIS A 89 -14.37 2.16 3.45
C HIS A 89 -15.72 1.43 3.51
N THR A 90 -15.76 0.15 3.18
CA THR A 90 -16.98 -0.66 3.25
C THR A 90 -17.44 -0.83 4.70
N LEU A 91 -16.51 -1.11 5.62
CA LEU A 91 -16.80 -1.24 7.05
C LEU A 91 -17.37 0.07 7.65
N ALA A 92 -16.82 1.22 7.27
CA ALA A 92 -17.35 2.52 7.69
C ALA A 92 -18.75 2.78 7.15
N ARG A 93 -19.03 2.41 5.89
CA ARG A 93 -20.38 2.51 5.31
C ARG A 93 -21.40 1.61 6.02
N VAL A 94 -21.03 0.37 6.32
CA VAL A 94 -21.89 -0.56 7.06
C VAL A 94 -22.21 0.00 8.44
N ARG A 95 -21.20 0.50 9.17
CA ARG A 95 -21.40 1.13 10.49
C ARG A 95 -22.30 2.37 10.45
N ALA A 96 -22.22 3.16 9.38
CA ALA A 96 -23.07 4.35 9.20
C ALA A 96 -24.53 4.00 8.89
N GLY A 97 -24.80 2.86 8.24
CA GLY A 97 -26.16 2.39 7.95
C GLY A 97 -26.84 1.62 9.10
N GLN A 98 -26.14 1.40 10.22
CA GLN A 98 -26.69 0.80 11.44
C GLN A 98 -27.00 1.82 12.54
N ARG A 99 -26.81 3.12 12.27
CA ARG A 99 -27.26 4.23 13.12
C ARG A 99 -28.50 4.85 12.52
#